data_AF-A0AAD3RKG2-F1
#
_entry.id   AF-A0AAD3RKG2-F1
#
_cell.length_a   1.000
_cell.length_b   1.000
_cell.length_c   1.000
_cell.angle_alpha   90.00
_cell.angle_beta   90.00
_cell.angle_gamma   90.00
#
_symmetry.space_group_name_H-M   'P 1'
#
loop_
_entity.id
_entity.type
_entity.pdbx_description
1 polymer ?
#
loop_
_entity_poly.entity_id
_entity_poly.type
_entity_poly.pdbx_seq_one_letter_code
_entity_poly.pdbx_strand_id
1 'polypeptide(L)'
;MTVYTLKQVVDSLEVQMKAQLRSEQTADLQAEKVQIAEEEAKLLAQKAAEAETEMHRIKVTAIRGQEERRLMEQKMLEAEMLALKMAEESERRAKEAEQLKQDLQEARESERRAKHKLLEITSKAVYTSPGLPPDSMPPDLSFSRENLSFDFKDTDMKRLSMEIEKEKVEYMEKSKHLQEQLNELKTEIESLKLKERETPLDIIHNQNTEQGTSKHSNFKKLTLQSTKSRVAFFEEL
;
A
#
# COMPACT_ATOMS: atom_id res chain seq x y z
N MET A 1 93.86 13.70 -58.57
CA MET A 1 92.43 13.30 -58.55
C MET A 1 92.03 12.53 -57.29
N THR A 2 92.88 11.67 -56.74
CA THR A 2 92.61 10.83 -55.55
C THR A 2 92.42 11.59 -54.22
N VAL A 3 93.08 12.73 -54.02
CA VAL A 3 92.95 13.53 -52.77
C VAL A 3 91.60 14.23 -52.68
N TYR A 4 91.06 14.71 -53.79
CA TYR A 4 89.75 15.38 -53.84
C TYR A 4 88.59 14.41 -53.60
N THR A 5 88.71 13.16 -54.05
CA THR A 5 87.72 12.10 -53.82
C THR A 5 87.70 11.64 -52.36
N LEU A 6 88.86 11.51 -51.73
CA LEU A 6 88.94 11.21 -50.29
C LEU A 6 88.30 12.32 -49.43
N LYS A 7 88.55 13.59 -49.76
CA LYS A 7 87.94 14.75 -49.09
C LYS A 7 86.40 14.69 -49.16
N GLN A 8 85.84 14.45 -50.37
CA GLN A 8 84.38 14.34 -50.54
C GLN A 8 83.76 13.18 -49.76
N VAL A 9 84.44 12.02 -49.69
CA VAL A 9 83.95 10.87 -48.93
C VAL A 9 83.94 11.16 -47.43
N VAL A 10 84.99 11.79 -46.91
CA VAL A 10 85.07 12.19 -45.50
C VAL A 10 83.97 13.20 -45.15
N ASP A 11 83.79 14.25 -45.95
CA ASP A 11 82.75 15.26 -45.72
C ASP A 11 81.34 14.63 -45.78
N SER A 12 81.10 13.65 -46.67
CA SER A 12 79.84 12.91 -46.75
C SER A 12 79.58 12.03 -45.52
N LEU A 13 80.61 11.36 -45.00
CA LEU A 13 80.49 10.54 -43.79
C LEU A 13 80.18 11.40 -42.55
N GLU A 14 80.78 12.58 -42.43
CA GLU A 14 80.48 13.52 -41.34
C GLU A 14 79.02 13.99 -41.35
N VAL A 15 78.47 14.27 -42.54
CA VAL A 15 77.07 14.67 -42.69
C VAL A 15 76.13 13.52 -42.30
N GLN A 16 76.43 12.29 -42.73
CA GLN A 16 75.64 11.11 -42.35
C GLN A 16 75.69 10.83 -40.85
N MET A 17 76.87 10.94 -40.24
CA MET A 17 77.03 10.73 -38.80
C MET A 17 76.26 11.77 -37.97
N LYS A 18 76.27 13.04 -38.40
CA LYS A 18 75.47 14.10 -37.76
C LYS A 18 73.96 13.88 -37.94
N ALA A 19 73.53 13.39 -39.10
CA ALA A 19 72.12 13.04 -39.35
C ALA A 19 71.68 11.84 -38.48
N GLN A 20 72.55 10.82 -38.34
CA GLN A 20 72.29 9.66 -37.50
C GLN A 20 72.14 10.06 -36.03
N LEU A 21 73.05 10.88 -35.49
CA LEU A 21 72.97 11.35 -34.10
C LEU A 21 71.68 12.14 -33.84
N ARG A 22 71.26 13.00 -34.79
CA ARG A 22 69.98 13.73 -34.68
C ARG A 22 68.77 12.81 -34.75
N SER A 23 68.84 11.76 -35.57
CA SER A 23 67.78 10.75 -35.66
C SER A 23 67.66 9.97 -34.36
N GLU A 24 68.77 9.58 -33.75
CA GLU A 24 68.83 8.88 -32.46
C GLU A 24 68.21 9.74 -31.34
N GLN A 25 68.63 11.00 -31.22
CA GLN A 25 68.06 11.94 -30.26
C GLN A 25 66.54 12.16 -30.45
N THR A 26 66.06 12.13 -31.70
CA THR A 26 64.63 12.28 -31.99
C THR A 26 63.86 11.02 -31.59
N ALA A 27 64.45 9.83 -31.75
CA ALA A 27 63.86 8.57 -31.34
C ALA A 27 63.72 8.48 -29.82
N ASP A 28 64.75 8.91 -29.07
CA ASP A 28 64.72 8.93 -27.60
C ASP A 28 63.61 9.86 -27.07
N LEU A 29 63.50 11.07 -27.62
CA LEU A 29 62.43 12.01 -27.26
C LEU A 29 61.04 11.49 -27.62
N GLN A 30 60.91 10.71 -28.69
CA GLN A 30 59.64 10.08 -29.06
C GLN A 30 59.28 8.94 -28.09
N ALA A 31 60.26 8.14 -27.67
CA ALA A 31 60.05 7.07 -26.69
C ALA A 31 59.56 7.64 -25.35
N GLU A 32 60.18 8.72 -24.86
CA GLU A 32 59.75 9.39 -23.63
C GLU A 32 58.32 9.95 -23.75
N LYS A 33 57.97 10.56 -24.89
CA LYS A 33 56.60 11.03 -25.16
C LYS A 33 55.57 9.90 -25.14
N VAL A 34 55.91 8.75 -25.72
CA VAL A 34 55.01 7.58 -25.69
C VAL A 34 54.85 7.08 -24.27
N GLN A 35 55.93 6.98 -23.49
CA GLN A 35 55.86 6.54 -22.10
C GLN A 35 54.99 7.50 -21.25
N ILE A 36 55.17 8.81 -21.39
CA ILE A 36 54.34 9.81 -20.69
C ILE A 36 52.86 9.65 -21.08
N ALA A 37 52.56 9.48 -22.37
CA ALA A 37 51.19 9.30 -22.85
C ALA A 37 50.56 7.99 -22.30
N GLU A 38 51.34 6.91 -22.20
CA GLU A 38 50.88 5.66 -21.59
C GLU A 38 50.61 5.80 -20.09
N GLU A 39 51.48 6.50 -19.36
CA GLU A 39 51.30 6.77 -17.93
C GLU A 39 50.08 7.66 -17.68
N GLU A 40 49.88 8.71 -18.48
CA GLU A 40 48.70 9.57 -18.41
C GLU A 40 47.41 8.79 -18.71
N ALA A 41 47.41 7.92 -19.72
CA ALA A 41 46.27 7.08 -20.05
C ALA A 41 45.92 6.11 -18.89
N LYS A 42 46.92 5.50 -18.25
CA LYS A 42 46.72 4.64 -17.08
C LYS A 42 46.14 5.40 -15.90
N LEU A 43 46.66 6.60 -15.61
CA LEU A 43 46.15 7.43 -14.52
C LEU A 43 44.70 7.86 -14.78
N LEU A 44 44.36 8.22 -16.01
CA LEU A 44 42.99 8.55 -16.40
C LEU A 44 42.06 7.35 -16.27
N ALA A 45 42.49 6.16 -16.70
CA ALA A 45 41.72 4.94 -16.54
C ALA A 45 41.47 4.59 -15.06
N GLN A 46 42.49 4.72 -14.22
CA GLN A 46 42.35 4.52 -12.77
C GLN A 46 41.36 5.52 -12.16
N LYS A 47 41.48 6.81 -12.51
CA LYS A 47 40.58 7.85 -12.00
C LYS A 47 39.12 7.62 -12.43
N ALA A 48 38.91 7.15 -13.65
CA ALA A 48 37.59 6.78 -14.14
C ALA A 48 37.01 5.59 -13.35
N ALA A 49 37.80 4.54 -13.15
CA ALA A 49 37.38 3.37 -12.37
C ALA A 49 37.03 3.76 -10.91
N GLU A 50 37.86 4.57 -10.25
CA GLU A 50 37.59 5.06 -8.90
C GLU A 50 36.30 5.89 -8.84
N ALA A 51 36.09 6.80 -9.80
CA ALA A 51 34.88 7.61 -9.88
C ALA A 51 33.61 6.75 -10.08
N GLU A 52 33.69 5.69 -10.90
CA GLU A 52 32.60 4.74 -11.08
C GLU A 52 32.27 3.99 -9.78
N THR A 53 33.29 3.51 -9.06
CA THR A 53 33.07 2.83 -7.77
C THR A 53 32.42 3.75 -6.73
N GLU A 54 32.85 5.00 -6.64
CA GLU A 54 32.27 5.96 -5.69
C GLU A 54 30.84 6.35 -6.09
N MET A 55 30.56 6.52 -7.39
CA MET A 55 29.20 6.75 -7.88
C MET A 55 28.27 5.59 -7.50
N HIS A 56 28.73 4.34 -7.65
CA HIS A 56 27.97 3.17 -7.23
C HIS A 56 27.70 3.16 -5.72
N ARG A 57 28.70 3.50 -4.90
CA ARG A 57 28.56 3.59 -3.44
C ARG A 57 27.52 4.63 -3.02
N ILE A 58 27.56 5.80 -3.64
CA ILE A 58 26.58 6.87 -3.39
C ILE A 58 25.18 6.42 -3.80
N LYS A 59 25.03 5.79 -4.97
CA LYS A 59 23.74 5.31 -5.47
C LYS A 59 23.11 4.27 -4.53
N VAL A 60 23.89 3.29 -4.06
CA VAL A 60 23.40 2.28 -3.10
C VAL A 60 22.96 2.93 -1.79
N THR A 61 23.74 3.88 -1.28
CA THR A 61 23.40 4.61 -0.05
C THR A 61 22.11 5.42 -0.21
N ALA A 62 21.92 6.07 -1.36
CA ALA A 62 20.72 6.83 -1.67
C ALA A 62 19.47 5.94 -1.76
N ILE A 63 19.56 4.78 -2.43
CA ILE A 63 18.46 3.82 -2.53
C ILE A 63 18.05 3.34 -1.14
N ARG A 64 19.01 2.90 -0.33
CA ARG A 64 18.74 2.45 1.04
C ARG A 64 18.07 3.53 1.89
N GLY A 65 18.54 4.77 1.81
CA GLY A 65 17.93 5.89 2.54
C GLY A 65 16.50 6.21 2.08
N GLN A 66 16.22 6.06 0.78
CA GLN A 66 14.88 6.22 0.23
C GLN A 66 13.94 5.11 0.71
N GLU A 67 14.39 3.86 0.70
CA GLU A 67 13.62 2.72 1.20
C GLU A 67 13.28 2.85 2.69
N GLU A 68 14.26 3.26 3.52
CA GLU A 68 14.06 3.51 4.94
C GLU A 68 13.02 4.63 5.18
N ARG A 69 13.06 5.70 4.38
CA ARG A 69 12.06 6.78 4.44
C ARG A 69 10.65 6.28 4.07
N ARG A 70 10.52 5.51 2.99
CA ARG A 70 9.23 4.94 2.56
C ARG A 70 8.62 4.03 3.63
N LEU A 71 9.46 3.20 4.26
CA LEU A 71 9.02 2.31 5.35
C LEU A 71 8.57 3.09 6.58
N MET A 72 9.24 4.19 6.91
CA MET A 72 8.83 5.07 8.00
C MET A 72 7.50 5.78 7.71
N GLU A 73 7.30 6.26 6.48
CA GLU A 73 6.05 6.87 6.04
C GLU A 73 4.87 5.90 6.12
N GLN A 74 5.06 4.65 5.69
CA GLN A 74 4.05 3.60 5.83
C GLN A 74 3.68 3.35 7.30
N LYS A 75 4.66 3.25 8.20
CA LYS A 75 4.42 3.09 9.65
C LYS A 75 3.70 4.29 10.26
N MET A 76 4.01 5.50 9.79
CA MET A 76 3.34 6.71 10.24
C MET A 76 1.86 6.70 9.85
N LEU A 77 1.56 6.36 8.59
CA LEU A 77 0.18 6.24 8.10
C LEU A 77 -0.61 5.16 8.85
N GLU A 78 0.01 4.02 9.15
CA GLU A 78 -0.62 2.96 9.96
C GLU A 78 -0.94 3.45 11.38
N ALA A 79 0.01 4.15 12.01
CA ALA A 79 -0.20 4.73 13.34
C ALA A 79 -1.28 5.82 13.32
N GLU A 80 -1.36 6.64 12.27
CA GLU A 80 -2.40 7.65 12.07
C GLU A 80 -3.79 7.00 11.93
N MET A 81 -3.91 5.95 11.11
CA MET A 81 -5.16 5.19 10.98
C MET A 81 -5.61 4.59 12.31
N LEU A 82 -4.68 4.03 13.08
CA LEU A 82 -4.99 3.49 14.40
C LEU A 82 -5.46 4.57 15.37
N ALA A 83 -4.77 5.72 15.39
CA ALA A 83 -5.14 6.86 16.23
C ALA A 83 -6.53 7.38 15.87
N LEU A 84 -6.86 7.46 14.58
CA LEU A 84 -8.17 7.89 14.10
C LEU A 84 -9.28 6.91 14.54
N LYS A 85 -9.05 5.60 14.42
CA LYS A 85 -9.98 4.57 14.92
C LYS A 85 -10.20 4.69 16.44
N MET A 86 -9.13 4.91 17.21
CA MET A 86 -9.23 5.11 18.65
C MET A 86 -10.01 6.38 19.00
N ALA A 87 -9.84 7.45 18.23
CA ALA A 87 -10.59 8.70 18.41
C ALA A 87 -12.09 8.52 18.12
N GLU A 88 -12.44 7.86 17.03
CA GLU A 88 -13.85 7.55 16.69
C GLU A 88 -14.51 6.66 17.74
N GLU A 89 -13.81 5.63 18.20
CA GLU A 89 -14.33 4.73 19.24
C GLU A 89 -14.50 5.47 20.58
N SER A 90 -13.57 6.36 20.91
CA SER A 90 -13.67 7.25 22.07
C SER A 90 -14.89 8.16 21.97
N GLU A 91 -15.14 8.78 20.81
CA GLU A 91 -16.32 9.63 20.59
C GLU A 91 -17.62 8.83 20.74
N ARG A 92 -17.66 7.61 20.20
CA ARG A 92 -18.81 6.72 20.36
C ARG A 92 -19.06 6.39 21.82
N ARG A 93 -18.02 6.00 22.57
CA ARG A 93 -18.14 5.73 24.02
C ARG A 93 -18.59 6.97 24.79
N ALA A 94 -18.12 8.16 24.41
CA ALA A 94 -18.54 9.41 25.03
C ALA A 94 -20.04 9.68 24.81
N LYS A 95 -20.56 9.45 23.60
CA LYS A 95 -22.00 9.57 23.30
C LYS A 95 -22.83 8.55 24.09
N GLU A 96 -22.38 7.29 24.16
CA GLU A 96 -23.05 6.26 24.95
C GLU A 96 -23.07 6.62 26.45
N ALA A 97 -21.98 7.17 26.98
CA ALA A 97 -21.91 7.61 28.37
C ALA A 97 -22.87 8.79 28.67
N GLU A 98 -22.97 9.77 27.78
CA GLU A 98 -23.93 10.87 27.94
C GLU A 98 -25.39 10.39 27.84
N GLN A 99 -25.69 9.44 26.96
CA GLN A 99 -27.03 8.84 26.90
C GLN A 99 -27.38 8.14 28.22
N LEU A 100 -26.49 7.29 28.74
CA LEU A 100 -26.72 6.60 30.01
C LEU A 100 -26.92 7.57 31.19
N LYS A 101 -26.22 8.71 31.17
CA LYS A 101 -26.36 9.77 32.16
C LYS A 101 -27.72 10.45 32.08
N GLN A 102 -28.21 10.70 30.86
CA GLN A 102 -29.56 11.23 30.63
C GLN A 102 -30.63 10.24 31.13
N ASP A 103 -30.51 8.97 30.78
CA ASP A 103 -31.43 7.91 31.21
C ASP A 103 -31.46 7.78 32.74
N LEU A 104 -30.29 7.84 33.39
CA LEU A 104 -30.18 7.82 34.85
C LEU A 104 -30.85 9.02 35.51
N GLN A 105 -30.72 10.21 34.92
CA GLN A 105 -31.40 11.40 35.41
C GLN A 105 -32.93 11.27 35.29
N GLU A 106 -33.42 10.80 34.15
CA GLU A 106 -34.84 10.56 33.94
C GLU A 106 -35.40 9.50 34.89
N ALA A 107 -34.67 8.41 35.11
CA ALA A 107 -35.03 7.39 36.08
C ALA A 107 -35.15 7.99 37.49
N ARG A 108 -34.19 8.81 37.94
CA ARG A 108 -34.26 9.51 39.23
C ARG A 108 -35.43 10.50 39.34
N GLU A 109 -35.78 11.18 38.25
CA GLU A 109 -36.94 12.06 38.21
C GLU A 109 -38.25 11.28 38.26
N SER A 110 -38.33 10.15 37.55
CA SER A 110 -39.47 9.24 37.60
C SER A 110 -39.66 8.64 39.01
N GLU A 111 -38.56 8.27 39.68
CA GLU A 111 -38.54 7.80 41.07
C GLU A 111 -39.07 8.89 42.01
N ARG A 112 -38.57 10.14 41.88
CA ARG A 112 -39.05 11.29 42.66
C ARG A 112 -40.55 11.56 42.44
N ARG A 113 -41.01 11.51 41.18
CA ARG A 113 -42.42 11.68 40.81
C ARG A 113 -43.30 10.58 41.42
N ALA A 114 -42.89 9.32 41.30
CA ALA A 114 -43.60 8.17 41.86
C ALA A 114 -43.69 8.27 43.39
N LYS A 115 -42.59 8.63 44.06
CA LYS A 115 -42.56 8.86 45.51
C LYS A 115 -43.51 9.97 45.93
N HIS A 116 -43.55 11.09 45.22
CA HIS A 116 -44.49 12.18 45.51
C HIS A 116 -45.95 11.74 45.33
N LYS A 117 -46.26 11.07 44.22
CA LYS A 117 -47.61 10.53 43.94
C LYS A 117 -48.07 9.53 45.01
N LEU A 118 -47.18 8.66 45.49
CA LEU A 118 -47.48 7.74 46.60
C LEU A 118 -47.78 8.47 47.92
N LEU A 119 -47.06 9.56 48.21
CA LEU A 119 -47.33 10.41 49.38
C LEU A 119 -48.69 11.12 49.25
N GLU A 120 -49.06 11.61 48.06
CA GLU A 120 -50.40 12.17 47.80
C GLU A 120 -51.53 11.15 48.00
N ILE A 121 -51.33 9.91 47.53
CA ILE A 121 -52.33 8.84 47.71
C ILE A 121 -52.45 8.46 49.20
N THR A 122 -51.33 8.30 49.90
CA THR A 122 -51.32 7.99 51.34
C THR A 122 -51.97 9.10 52.16
N SER A 123 -51.65 10.37 51.88
CA SER A 123 -52.26 11.50 52.58
C SER A 123 -53.75 11.68 52.26
N LYS A 124 -54.22 11.35 51.05
CA LYS A 124 -55.65 11.29 50.71
C LYS A 124 -56.36 10.11 51.40
N ALA A 125 -55.71 8.95 51.52
CA ALA A 125 -56.26 7.78 52.22
C ALA A 125 -56.45 8.01 53.73
N VAL A 126 -55.66 8.89 54.35
CA VAL A 126 -55.82 9.27 55.76
C VAL A 126 -57.07 10.14 56.02
N TYR A 127 -57.68 10.74 54.98
CA TYR A 127 -58.96 11.47 55.11
C TYR A 127 -60.20 10.62 54.78
N THR A 128 -60.05 9.34 54.45
CA THR A 128 -61.17 8.39 54.32
C THR A 128 -61.14 7.39 55.47
N SER A 129 -61.79 7.79 56.57
CA SER A 129 -62.12 6.95 57.73
C SER A 129 -63.20 5.90 57.36
N PRO A 130 -63.24 4.72 58.03
CA PRO A 130 -63.60 3.44 57.43
C PRO A 130 -65.08 3.08 57.57
N GLY A 131 -65.61 2.46 56.52
CA GLY A 131 -66.87 1.73 56.60
C GLY A 131 -67.34 1.26 55.23
N LEU A 132 -67.20 -0.05 54.96
CA LEU A 132 -68.03 -0.96 54.14
C LEU A 132 -67.20 -2.03 53.38
N PRO A 133 -67.78 -3.22 53.12
CA PRO A 133 -67.15 -4.55 53.25
C PRO A 133 -66.46 -5.07 51.96
N PRO A 134 -65.71 -6.18 52.05
CA PRO A 134 -64.86 -6.67 50.97
C PRO A 134 -65.67 -7.61 50.07
N ASP A 135 -66.12 -7.12 48.92
CA ASP A 135 -66.58 -8.02 47.87
C ASP A 135 -66.35 -7.40 46.50
N SER A 136 -65.26 -7.82 45.86
CA SER A 136 -65.07 -7.92 44.40
C SER A 136 -63.58 -7.86 44.05
N MET A 137 -63.01 -9.02 43.77
CA MET A 137 -61.93 -9.16 42.80
C MET A 137 -62.33 -10.34 41.89
N PRO A 138 -61.92 -10.38 40.61
CA PRO A 138 -61.67 -9.28 39.67
C PRO A 138 -62.37 -9.57 38.31
N PRO A 139 -62.48 -8.59 37.41
CA PRO A 139 -62.41 -8.94 36.00
C PRO A 139 -61.33 -8.13 35.29
N ASP A 140 -60.64 -8.85 34.42
CA ASP A 140 -59.75 -8.34 33.38
C ASP A 140 -58.29 -8.09 33.79
N LEU A 141 -57.61 -9.21 34.09
CA LEU A 141 -56.30 -9.41 33.46
C LEU A 141 -56.52 -9.59 31.95
N SER A 142 -56.82 -8.51 31.23
CA SER A 142 -56.45 -8.41 29.83
C SER A 142 -54.94 -8.29 29.79
N PHE A 143 -54.29 -9.44 29.98
CA PHE A 143 -52.99 -9.69 29.38
C PHE A 143 -53.21 -9.47 27.89
N SER A 144 -52.90 -8.25 27.44
CA SER A 144 -52.94 -7.83 26.05
C SER A 144 -52.03 -8.76 25.23
N ARG A 145 -52.60 -9.88 24.82
CA ARG A 145 -52.05 -10.88 23.90
C ARG A 145 -52.11 -10.36 22.46
N GLU A 146 -51.89 -9.07 22.28
CA GLU A 146 -51.92 -8.40 20.98
C GLU A 146 -50.67 -7.54 20.75
N ASN A 147 -49.71 -7.50 21.67
CA ASN A 147 -48.44 -6.76 21.45
C ASN A 147 -47.19 -7.65 21.32
N LEU A 148 -47.37 -8.94 21.00
CA LEU A 148 -46.31 -9.83 20.52
C LEU A 148 -46.18 -9.83 19.00
N SER A 149 -46.77 -8.83 18.31
CA SER A 149 -46.12 -8.33 17.10
C SER A 149 -44.88 -7.59 17.58
N PHE A 150 -43.83 -8.35 17.90
CA PHE A 150 -42.47 -7.86 17.92
C PHE A 150 -42.26 -7.32 16.51
N ASP A 151 -42.58 -6.03 16.38
CA ASP A 151 -42.41 -5.20 15.21
C ASP A 151 -40.92 -5.32 14.92
N PHE A 152 -40.53 -6.31 14.11
CA PHE A 152 -39.19 -6.45 13.58
C PHE A 152 -39.11 -5.31 12.58
N LYS A 153 -38.89 -4.12 13.16
CA LYS A 153 -39.28 -2.87 12.54
C LYS A 153 -38.46 -2.75 11.27
N ASP A 154 -39.07 -2.19 10.23
CA ASP A 154 -38.38 -1.64 9.07
C ASP A 154 -37.08 -0.89 9.45
N THR A 155 -37.02 -0.31 10.65
CA THR A 155 -35.83 0.28 11.28
C THR A 155 -34.65 -0.68 11.46
N ASP A 156 -34.85 -1.91 11.92
CA ASP A 156 -33.79 -2.90 12.10
C ASP A 156 -33.32 -3.47 10.76
N MET A 157 -34.26 -3.66 9.81
CA MET A 157 -33.93 -4.03 8.44
C MET A 157 -33.11 -2.94 7.73
N LYS A 158 -33.48 -1.66 7.93
CA LYS A 158 -32.72 -0.50 7.41
C LYS A 158 -31.35 -0.41 8.08
N ARG A 159 -31.25 -0.63 9.39
CA ARG A 159 -29.98 -0.68 10.12
C ARG A 159 -29.06 -1.75 9.56
N LEU A 160 -29.56 -2.98 9.38
CA LEU A 160 -28.79 -4.08 8.80
C LEU A 160 -28.36 -3.77 7.36
N SER A 161 -29.25 -3.20 6.55
CA SER A 161 -28.93 -2.78 5.18
C SER A 161 -27.81 -1.74 5.14
N MET A 162 -27.82 -0.77 6.07
CA MET A 162 -26.75 0.20 6.22
C MET A 162 -25.44 -0.43 6.67
N GLU A 163 -25.49 -1.41 7.58
CA GLU A 163 -24.31 -2.13 8.08
C GLU A 163 -23.66 -2.98 6.97
N ILE A 164 -24.47 -3.65 6.16
CA ILE A 164 -24.01 -4.38 4.95
C ILE A 164 -23.38 -3.43 3.94
N GLU A 165 -24.00 -2.28 3.65
CA GLU A 165 -23.42 -1.33 2.69
C GLU A 165 -22.14 -0.70 3.24
N LYS A 166 -22.07 -0.41 4.55
CA LYS A 166 -20.85 0.06 5.20
C LYS A 166 -19.73 -0.98 5.09
N GLU A 167 -19.99 -2.24 5.42
CA GLU A 167 -19.02 -3.32 5.31
C GLU A 167 -18.56 -3.53 3.86
N LYS A 168 -19.48 -3.43 2.90
CA LYS A 168 -19.18 -3.51 1.47
C LYS A 168 -18.28 -2.36 1.00
N VAL A 169 -18.54 -1.13 1.43
CA VAL A 169 -17.68 0.03 1.12
C VAL A 169 -16.29 -0.17 1.72
N GLU A 170 -16.20 -0.58 2.99
CA GLU A 170 -14.92 -0.85 3.65
C GLU A 170 -14.15 -1.99 2.95
N TYR A 171 -14.83 -3.06 2.55
CA TYR A 171 -14.24 -4.14 1.76
C TYR A 171 -13.72 -3.64 0.42
N MET A 172 -14.51 -2.83 -0.30
CA MET A 172 -14.11 -2.26 -1.59
C MET A 172 -12.90 -1.34 -1.46
N GLU A 173 -12.83 -0.54 -0.40
CA GLU A 173 -11.69 0.34 -0.12
C GLU A 173 -10.43 -0.45 0.21
N LYS A 174 -10.51 -1.46 1.08
CA LYS A 174 -9.39 -2.37 1.36
C LYS A 174 -8.94 -3.12 0.11
N SER A 175 -9.87 -3.63 -0.68
CA SER A 175 -9.55 -4.33 -1.93
C SER A 175 -8.91 -3.41 -2.96
N LYS A 176 -9.35 -2.15 -3.04
CA LYS A 176 -8.76 -1.13 -3.91
C LYS A 176 -7.35 -0.79 -3.46
N HIS A 177 -7.14 -0.55 -2.17
CA HIS A 177 -5.83 -0.23 -1.62
C HIS A 177 -4.82 -1.37 -1.85
N LEU A 178 -5.23 -2.63 -1.64
CA LEU A 178 -4.39 -3.78 -1.94
C LEU A 178 -4.05 -3.86 -3.43
N GLN A 179 -5.02 -3.60 -4.32
CA GLN A 179 -4.77 -3.58 -5.76
C GLN A 179 -3.78 -2.48 -6.15
N GLU A 180 -3.84 -1.31 -5.51
CA GLU A 180 -2.89 -0.21 -5.71
C GLU A 180 -1.48 -0.63 -5.26
N GLN A 181 -1.33 -1.23 -4.08
CA GLN A 181 -0.04 -1.74 -3.58
C GLN A 181 0.57 -2.80 -4.50
N LEU A 182 -0.24 -3.72 -5.02
CA LEU A 182 0.20 -4.74 -5.97
C LEU A 182 0.64 -4.13 -7.31
N ASN A 183 -0.07 -3.10 -7.79
CA ASN A 183 0.28 -2.41 -9.02
C ASN A 183 1.56 -1.56 -8.87
N GLU A 184 1.74 -0.92 -7.72
CA GLU A 184 2.96 -0.19 -7.37
C GLU A 184 4.15 -1.13 -7.34
N LEU A 185 4.06 -2.23 -6.56
CA LEU A 185 5.11 -3.25 -6.49
C LEU A 185 5.43 -3.83 -7.87
N LYS A 186 4.40 -4.14 -8.67
CA LYS A 186 4.58 -4.62 -10.05
C LYS A 186 5.40 -3.63 -10.88
N THR A 187 5.10 -2.33 -10.77
CA THR A 187 5.80 -1.27 -11.51
C THR A 187 7.25 -1.12 -11.05
N GLU A 188 7.49 -1.16 -9.73
CA GLU A 188 8.84 -1.08 -9.16
C GLU A 188 9.74 -2.23 -9.65
N ILE A 189 9.25 -3.47 -9.61
CA ILE A 189 10.02 -4.65 -10.01
C ILE A 189 10.14 -4.81 -11.54
N GLU A 190 9.27 -4.19 -12.34
CA GLU A 190 9.27 -4.33 -13.80
C GLU A 190 10.61 -3.86 -14.41
N SER A 191 11.24 -2.83 -13.84
CA SER A 191 12.55 -2.32 -14.28
C SER A 191 13.70 -3.32 -14.07
N LEU A 192 13.53 -4.25 -13.13
CA LEU A 192 14.50 -5.29 -12.78
C LEU A 192 14.17 -6.64 -13.45
N LYS A 193 13.06 -6.72 -14.20
CA LYS A 193 12.57 -7.97 -14.79
C LYS A 193 13.45 -8.43 -15.96
N LEU A 194 13.99 -9.65 -15.86
CA LEU A 194 14.71 -10.32 -16.95
C LEU A 194 13.72 -11.00 -17.90
N LYS A 195 13.40 -10.36 -19.04
CA LYS A 195 12.44 -10.89 -20.03
C LYS A 195 12.80 -12.28 -20.56
N GLU A 196 14.08 -12.61 -20.62
CA GLU A 196 14.56 -13.93 -21.06
C GLU A 196 14.20 -15.08 -20.11
N ARG A 197 13.82 -14.76 -18.86
CA ARG A 197 13.42 -15.75 -17.84
C ARG A 197 11.91 -15.82 -17.61
N GLU A 198 11.12 -15.11 -18.42
CA GLU A 198 9.66 -15.11 -18.30
C GLU A 198 9.10 -16.50 -18.63
N THR A 199 8.29 -17.06 -17.73
CA THR A 199 7.71 -18.39 -17.93
C THR A 199 6.44 -18.31 -18.78
N PRO A 200 6.01 -19.41 -19.44
CA PRO A 200 4.73 -19.43 -20.16
C PRO A 200 3.52 -19.06 -19.29
N LEU A 201 3.56 -19.36 -17.99
CA LEU A 201 2.48 -19.01 -17.06
C LEU A 201 2.44 -17.52 -16.75
N ASP A 202 3.60 -16.85 -16.69
CA ASP A 202 3.69 -15.40 -16.49
C ASP A 202 3.06 -14.65 -17.67
N ILE A 203 3.33 -15.13 -18.90
CA ILE A 203 2.76 -14.58 -20.14
C ILE A 203 1.23 -14.70 -20.12
N ILE A 204 0.71 -15.90 -19.82
CA ILE A 204 -0.75 -16.14 -19.75
C ILE A 204 -1.38 -15.28 -18.65
N HIS A 205 -0.73 -15.16 -17.49
CA HIS A 205 -1.22 -14.33 -16.40
C HIS A 205 -1.27 -12.84 -16.79
N ASN A 206 -0.22 -12.32 -17.42
CA ASN A 206 -0.19 -10.94 -17.92
C ASN A 206 -1.29 -10.71 -18.95
N GLN A 207 -1.47 -11.61 -19.91
CA GLN A 207 -2.54 -11.52 -20.89
C GLN A 207 -3.93 -11.53 -20.24
N ASN A 208 -4.17 -12.40 -19.26
CA ASN A 208 -5.44 -12.44 -18.51
C ASN A 208 -5.69 -11.14 -17.72
N THR A 209 -4.62 -10.55 -17.18
CA THR A 209 -4.67 -9.29 -16.44
C THR A 209 -4.99 -8.12 -17.37
N GLU A 210 -4.35 -8.04 -18.54
CA GLU A 210 -4.61 -7.02 -19.56
C GLU A 210 -6.04 -7.09 -20.11
N GLN A 211 -6.60 -8.29 -20.21
CA GLN A 211 -8.00 -8.50 -20.60
C GLN A 211 -9.00 -8.21 -19.45
N GLY A 212 -8.52 -7.85 -18.26
CA GLY A 212 -9.35 -7.59 -17.09
C GLY A 212 -10.10 -8.82 -16.58
N THR A 213 -9.59 -10.03 -16.89
CA THR A 213 -10.26 -11.27 -16.51
C THR A 213 -9.84 -11.71 -15.12
N SER A 214 -10.82 -11.97 -14.26
CA SER A 214 -10.61 -12.55 -12.92
C SER A 214 -11.08 -14.00 -12.90
N LYS A 215 -10.64 -14.78 -11.90
CA LYS A 215 -11.11 -16.15 -11.69
C LYS A 215 -12.64 -16.25 -11.70
N HIS A 216 -13.32 -15.35 -10.99
CA HIS A 216 -14.78 -15.32 -10.91
C HIS A 216 -15.44 -14.84 -12.21
N SER A 217 -14.84 -13.88 -12.91
CA SER A 217 -15.32 -13.41 -14.22
C SER A 217 -15.25 -14.53 -15.27
N ASN A 218 -14.11 -15.21 -15.35
CA ASN A 218 -13.91 -16.35 -16.25
C ASN A 218 -14.86 -17.51 -15.91
N PHE A 219 -15.01 -17.84 -14.62
CA PHE A 219 -15.97 -18.86 -14.21
C PHE A 219 -17.40 -18.51 -14.62
N LYS A 220 -17.84 -17.28 -14.33
CA LYS A 220 -19.16 -16.80 -14.78
C LYS A 220 -19.33 -16.95 -16.28
N LYS A 221 -18.37 -16.47 -17.07
CA LYS A 221 -18.38 -16.56 -18.55
C LYS A 221 -18.53 -17.99 -19.05
N LEU A 222 -17.81 -18.94 -18.46
CA LEU A 222 -17.89 -20.37 -18.82
C LEU A 222 -19.22 -21.00 -18.39
N THR A 223 -19.76 -20.61 -17.24
CA THR A 223 -21.04 -21.16 -16.74
C THR A 223 -22.28 -20.63 -17.44
N LEU A 224 -22.18 -19.52 -18.18
CA LEU A 224 -23.30 -18.97 -18.97
C LEU A 224 -23.66 -19.87 -20.17
N GLN A 225 -22.75 -20.74 -20.61
CA GLN A 225 -23.02 -21.66 -21.71
C GLN A 225 -23.87 -22.85 -21.26
N SER A 226 -24.83 -23.24 -22.12
CA SER A 226 -25.63 -24.44 -21.91
C SER A 226 -24.73 -25.67 -21.76
N THR A 227 -25.16 -26.65 -20.98
CA THR A 227 -24.42 -27.92 -20.81
C THR A 227 -24.17 -28.60 -22.16
N LYS A 228 -25.17 -28.59 -23.06
CA LYS A 228 -25.03 -29.16 -24.41
C LYS A 228 -23.93 -28.48 -25.21
N SER A 229 -23.84 -27.14 -25.17
CA SER A 229 -22.80 -26.38 -25.86
C SER A 229 -21.41 -26.64 -25.29
N ARG A 230 -21.28 -26.74 -23.95
CA ARG A 230 -20.01 -27.04 -23.29
C ARG A 230 -19.50 -28.45 -23.62
N VAL A 231 -20.40 -29.43 -23.68
CA VAL A 231 -20.06 -30.81 -24.07
C VAL A 231 -19.65 -30.86 -25.54
N ALA A 232 -20.41 -30.25 -26.45
CA ALA A 232 -20.06 -30.22 -27.87
C ALA A 232 -18.69 -29.57 -28.13
N PHE A 233 -18.41 -28.44 -27.48
CA PHE A 233 -17.10 -27.79 -27.58
C PHE A 233 -15.95 -28.65 -27.05
N PHE A 234 -16.17 -29.41 -25.96
CA PHE A 234 -15.16 -30.29 -25.39
C PHE A 234 -14.82 -31.48 -26.30
N GLU A 235 -15.80 -32.04 -27.01
CA GLU A 235 -15.58 -33.13 -27.98
C GLU A 235 -14.84 -32.67 -29.25
N GLU A 236 -14.78 -31.36 -29.52
CA GLU A 236 -14.10 -30.75 -30.67
C GLU A 236 -12.68 -30.22 -30.36
N LEU A 237 -12.27 -30.19 -29.08
CA LEU A 237 -10.94 -29.71 -28.61
C LEU A 237 -9.82 -30.72 -28.89
#